data_AF-A0A0G4IQL5-F1
#
_entry.id   AF-A0A0G4IQL5-F1
#
_cell.length_a   1.000
_cell.length_b   1.000
_cell.length_c   1.000
_cell.angle_alpha   90.00
_cell.angle_beta   90.00
_cell.angle_gamma   90.00
#
_symmetry.space_group_name_H-M   'P 1'
#
loop_
_entity.id
_entity.type
_entity.pdbx_description
1 polymer ?
#
loop_
_entity_poly.entity_id
_entity_poly.type
_entity_poly.pdbx_seq_one_letter_code
_entity_poly.pdbx_strand_id
1 'polypeptide(L)'
;LKEYPPSRITTYQYAWIYVPSPEEEIEPGNVKRLKREWDALDAKGKATESALLQLALKNRVLSGKWMIYRDRATIDQAWNPIAREVAAGRLGVSPYSPGTKTKNDICIYTASFANVTEIRELRQGLTRLGFTEPLEYKPDAFTLVGIYPGNKWGIPEGLYVE
;
A
#
# COMPACT_ATOMS: atom_id res chain seq x y z
N LEU A 1 -17.84 7.98 -8.09
CA LEU A 1 -16.97 9.10 -8.51
C LEU A 1 -17.64 10.48 -8.40
N LYS A 2 -18.84 10.72 -8.98
CA LYS A 2 -19.52 12.03 -8.85
C LYS A 2 -20.16 12.27 -7.47
N GLU A 3 -20.72 11.22 -6.87
CA GLU A 3 -21.44 11.29 -5.59
C GLU A 3 -20.48 11.29 -4.39
N TYR A 4 -19.41 10.50 -4.47
CA TYR A 4 -18.41 10.31 -3.42
C TYR A 4 -16.99 10.63 -3.93
N PRO A 5 -16.67 11.89 -4.27
CA PRO A 5 -15.31 12.27 -4.63
C PRO A 5 -14.43 12.34 -3.36
N PRO A 6 -13.19 11.80 -3.40
CA PRO A 6 -12.24 11.88 -2.28
C PRO A 6 -12.11 13.27 -1.66
N SER A 7 -12.09 14.33 -2.47
CA SER A 7 -11.95 15.71 -2.01
C SER A 7 -13.10 16.20 -1.11
N ARG A 8 -14.26 15.54 -1.11
CA ARG A 8 -15.43 15.90 -0.28
C ARG A 8 -15.63 14.98 0.91
N ILE A 9 -14.92 13.85 0.96
CA ILE A 9 -15.02 12.90 2.05
C ILE A 9 -14.04 13.27 3.15
N THR A 10 -14.50 13.15 4.39
CA THR A 10 -13.69 13.38 5.58
C THR A 10 -13.56 12.09 6.39
N THR A 11 -12.48 11.97 7.15
CA THR A 11 -12.23 10.84 8.06
C THR A 11 -13.32 10.63 9.10
N TYR A 12 -14.07 11.68 9.45
CA TYR A 12 -15.23 11.59 10.34
C TYR A 12 -16.41 10.84 9.71
N GLN A 13 -16.53 10.85 8.39
CA GLN A 13 -17.62 10.20 7.66
C GLN A 13 -17.26 8.78 7.26
N TYR A 14 -16.09 8.60 6.66
CA TYR A 14 -15.63 7.31 6.15
C TYR A 14 -14.15 7.14 6.39
N ALA A 15 -13.77 5.96 6.86
CA ALA A 15 -12.37 5.60 7.05
C ALA A 15 -11.66 5.28 5.72
N TRP A 16 -12.38 4.84 4.68
CA TRP A 16 -11.83 4.43 3.39
C TRP A 16 -12.86 4.62 2.26
N ILE A 17 -12.38 4.94 1.05
CA ILE A 17 -13.12 4.74 -0.21
C ILE A 17 -12.41 3.62 -0.96
N TYR A 18 -13.15 2.63 -1.46
CA TYR A 18 -12.55 1.48 -2.11
C TYR A 18 -13.30 1.11 -3.39
N VAL A 19 -12.56 0.71 -4.42
CA VAL A 19 -13.11 0.09 -5.63
C VAL A 19 -12.67 -1.37 -5.65
N PRO A 20 -13.61 -2.33 -5.61
CA PRO A 20 -13.25 -3.73 -5.71
C PRO A 20 -12.73 -4.12 -7.08
N SER A 21 -11.61 -4.85 -7.08
CA SER A 21 -11.17 -5.59 -8.25
C SER A 21 -11.99 -6.89 -8.34
N PRO A 22 -12.54 -7.24 -9.52
CA PRO A 22 -13.25 -8.50 -9.70
C PRO A 22 -12.33 -9.73 -9.71
N GLU A 23 -11.02 -9.54 -9.85
CA GLU A 23 -10.06 -10.63 -10.14
C GLU A 23 -9.07 -10.91 -9.00
N GLU A 24 -8.98 -10.03 -8.00
CA GLU A 24 -7.92 -10.08 -7.00
C GLU A 24 -8.46 -10.13 -5.57
N GLU A 25 -8.21 -11.25 -4.89
CA GLU A 25 -8.46 -11.43 -3.46
C GLU A 25 -7.12 -11.39 -2.70
N ILE A 26 -6.99 -10.45 -1.76
CA ILE A 26 -5.79 -10.32 -0.95
C ILE A 26 -5.94 -11.17 0.31
N GLU A 27 -5.19 -12.26 0.39
CA GLU A 27 -5.12 -13.07 1.60
C GLU A 27 -4.32 -12.35 2.70
N PRO A 28 -4.87 -12.19 3.92
CA PRO A 28 -4.19 -11.46 5.00
C PRO A 28 -3.01 -12.24 5.62
N GLY A 29 -2.91 -13.55 5.40
CA GLY A 29 -1.91 -14.41 6.01
C GLY A 29 -2.00 -14.49 7.55
N ASN A 30 -0.94 -14.95 8.20
CA ASN A 30 -0.87 -15.09 9.66
C ASN A 30 -0.24 -13.86 10.33
N VAL A 31 -0.99 -12.75 10.36
CA VAL A 31 -0.57 -11.48 10.96
C VAL A 31 -0.19 -11.62 12.44
N LYS A 32 -0.94 -12.41 13.20
CA LYS A 32 -0.67 -12.60 14.65
C LYS A 32 0.69 -13.26 14.87
N ARG A 33 1.03 -14.27 14.05
CA ARG A 33 2.33 -14.95 14.14
C ARG A 33 3.47 -14.06 13.64
N LEU A 34 3.26 -13.32 12.55
CA LEU A 34 4.22 -12.32 12.04
C LEU A 34 4.64 -11.35 13.16
N LYS A 35 3.68 -10.70 13.82
CA LYS A 35 3.95 -9.72 14.89
C LYS A 35 4.72 -10.33 16.05
N ARG A 36 4.28 -11.49 16.55
CA ARG A 36 4.96 -12.19 17.64
C ARG A 36 6.40 -12.58 17.30
N GLU A 37 6.64 -13.07 16.08
CA GLU A 37 7.98 -13.45 15.63
C GLU A 37 8.88 -12.22 15.41
N TRP A 38 8.30 -11.10 14.95
CA TRP A 38 9.01 -9.82 14.85
C TRP A 38 9.42 -9.28 16.23
N ASP A 39 8.50 -9.23 17.20
CA ASP A 39 8.78 -8.78 18.56
C ASP A 39 9.89 -9.62 19.21
N ALA A 40 9.89 -10.94 18.97
CA ALA A 40 10.93 -11.84 19.47
C ALA A 40 12.30 -11.65 18.80
N LEU A 41 12.35 -11.18 17.55
CA LEU A 41 13.60 -10.79 16.88
C LEU A 41 14.11 -9.43 17.38
N ASP A 42 13.21 -8.46 17.53
CA ASP A 42 13.50 -7.13 18.05
C ASP A 42 14.09 -7.21 19.47
N ALA A 43 13.49 -8.00 20.36
CA ALA A 43 13.99 -8.24 21.72
C ALA A 43 15.41 -8.82 21.76
N LYS A 44 15.88 -9.43 20.66
CA LYS A 44 17.24 -9.99 20.53
C LYS A 44 18.20 -9.05 19.79
N GLY A 45 17.77 -7.85 19.41
CA GLY A 45 18.54 -6.93 18.58
C GLY A 45 18.79 -7.44 17.16
N LYS A 46 17.90 -8.29 16.62
CA LYS A 46 18.03 -8.93 15.30
C LYS A 46 17.00 -8.45 14.28
N ALA A 47 16.33 -7.34 14.56
CA ALA A 47 15.35 -6.75 13.65
C ALA A 47 16.06 -6.08 12.47
N THR A 48 15.90 -6.67 11.28
CA THR A 48 16.39 -6.13 10.01
C THR A 48 15.30 -6.21 8.95
N GLU A 49 15.43 -5.43 7.88
CA GLU A 49 14.51 -5.47 6.74
C GLU A 49 14.40 -6.88 6.15
N SER A 50 15.54 -7.52 5.86
CA SER A 50 15.59 -8.88 5.33
C SER A 50 14.91 -9.88 6.27
N ALA A 51 15.13 -9.78 7.58
CA ALA A 51 14.45 -10.64 8.54
C ALA A 51 12.93 -10.44 8.53
N LEU A 52 12.45 -9.19 8.42
CA LEU A 52 11.03 -8.90 8.31
C LEU A 52 10.41 -9.49 7.03
N LEU A 53 11.09 -9.35 5.89
CA LEU A 53 10.66 -9.94 4.62
C LEU A 53 10.58 -11.47 4.69
N GLN A 54 11.57 -12.12 5.32
CA GLN A 54 11.55 -13.58 5.54
C GLN A 54 10.39 -14.01 6.45
N LEU A 55 10.11 -13.25 7.51
CA LEU A 55 8.94 -13.50 8.36
C LEU A 55 7.63 -13.31 7.58
N ALA A 56 7.54 -12.30 6.72
CA ALA A 56 6.37 -12.03 5.91
C ALA A 56 6.09 -13.18 4.93
N LEU A 57 7.13 -13.68 4.23
CA LEU A 57 7.06 -14.87 3.37
C LEU A 57 6.60 -16.10 4.17
N LYS A 58 7.27 -16.40 5.29
CA LYS A 58 6.96 -17.55 6.15
C LYS A 58 5.52 -17.53 6.66
N ASN A 59 4.98 -16.35 6.93
CA ASN A 59 3.64 -16.18 7.50
C ASN A 59 2.56 -15.88 6.44
N ARG A 60 2.91 -15.91 5.14
CA ARG A 60 2.02 -15.57 4.02
C ARG A 60 1.37 -14.19 4.12
N VAL A 61 2.05 -13.22 4.74
CA VAL A 61 1.64 -11.81 4.76
C VAL A 61 2.33 -11.13 3.59
N LEU A 62 1.79 -11.35 2.38
CA LEU A 62 2.51 -11.09 1.13
C LEU A 62 2.12 -9.78 0.45
N SER A 63 0.95 -9.23 0.73
CA SER A 63 0.49 -8.03 0.04
C SER A 63 1.40 -6.82 0.26
N GLY A 64 1.32 -5.89 -0.67
CA GLY A 64 1.94 -4.57 -0.54
C GLY A 64 1.23 -3.58 -1.44
N LYS A 65 1.69 -2.33 -1.43
CA LYS A 65 1.02 -1.24 -2.13
C LYS A 65 1.99 -0.20 -2.69
N TRP A 66 1.68 0.33 -3.87
CA TRP A 66 2.21 1.62 -4.31
C TRP A 66 1.48 2.74 -3.57
N MET A 67 2.23 3.75 -3.12
CA MET A 67 1.70 4.90 -2.38
C MET A 67 1.79 6.17 -3.22
N ILE A 68 0.65 6.83 -3.45
CA ILE A 68 0.57 8.11 -4.18
C ILE A 68 -0.01 9.16 -3.25
N TYR A 69 0.75 10.23 -3.02
CA TYR A 69 0.31 11.34 -2.16
C TYR A 69 -0.18 12.51 -3.01
N ARG A 70 -1.35 13.06 -2.68
CA ARG A 70 -1.91 14.26 -3.31
C ARG A 70 -2.58 15.18 -2.28
N ASP A 71 -2.55 16.47 -2.60
CA ASP A 71 -3.29 17.47 -1.85
C ASP A 71 -4.79 17.37 -2.16
N ARG A 72 -5.63 17.92 -1.28
CA ARG A 72 -7.09 17.87 -1.42
C ARG A 72 -7.61 18.48 -2.73
N ALA A 73 -6.88 19.44 -3.31
CA ALA A 73 -7.27 20.07 -4.56
C ALA A 73 -7.07 19.16 -5.79
N THR A 74 -6.12 18.23 -5.74
CA THR A 74 -5.72 17.38 -6.88
C THR A 74 -6.10 15.91 -6.72
N ILE A 75 -6.56 15.51 -5.53
CA ILE A 75 -6.86 14.11 -5.22
C ILE A 75 -7.93 13.49 -6.13
N ASP A 76 -8.99 14.23 -6.49
CA ASP A 76 -10.04 13.69 -7.38
C ASP A 76 -9.51 13.43 -8.79
N GLN A 77 -8.61 14.29 -9.27
CA GLN A 77 -7.98 14.15 -10.59
C GLN A 77 -7.07 12.92 -10.63
N ALA A 78 -6.38 12.62 -9.53
CA ALA A 78 -5.57 11.42 -9.40
C ALA A 78 -6.42 10.14 -9.20
N TRP A 79 -7.44 10.20 -8.35
CA TRP A 79 -8.26 9.03 -8.01
C TRP A 79 -9.14 8.54 -9.15
N ASN A 80 -9.82 9.45 -9.85
CA ASN A 80 -10.79 9.08 -10.88
C ASN A 80 -10.24 8.16 -11.99
N PRO A 81 -9.06 8.40 -12.60
CA PRO A 81 -8.51 7.48 -13.58
C PRO A 81 -8.15 6.11 -12.97
N ILE A 82 -7.53 6.07 -11.78
CA ILE A 82 -7.19 4.82 -11.08
C ILE A 82 -8.47 4.00 -10.83
N ALA A 83 -9.48 4.62 -10.24
CA ALA A 83 -10.75 3.98 -9.92
C ALA A 83 -11.44 3.37 -11.14
N ARG A 84 -11.33 3.99 -12.31
CA ARG A 84 -11.88 3.44 -13.57
C ARG A 84 -11.10 2.23 -14.06
N GLU A 85 -9.77 2.26 -13.97
CA GLU A 85 -8.94 1.13 -14.38
C GLU A 85 -9.12 -0.07 -13.43
N VAL A 86 -9.22 0.17 -12.12
CA VAL A 86 -9.51 -0.89 -11.13
C VAL A 86 -10.89 -1.51 -11.37
N ALA A 87 -11.92 -0.69 -11.58
CA ALA A 87 -13.27 -1.18 -11.87
C ALA A 87 -13.34 -1.98 -13.18
N ALA A 88 -12.39 -1.78 -14.09
CA ALA A 88 -12.29 -2.50 -15.35
C ALA A 88 -11.33 -3.71 -15.29
N GLY A 89 -10.82 -4.07 -14.11
CA GLY A 89 -9.90 -5.19 -13.90
C GLY A 89 -8.47 -4.94 -14.40
N ARG A 90 -8.10 -3.69 -14.71
CA ARG A 90 -6.79 -3.35 -15.30
C ARG A 90 -5.74 -2.89 -14.30
N LEU A 91 -6.13 -2.64 -13.05
CA LEU A 91 -5.24 -2.33 -11.92
C LEU A 91 -5.71 -3.11 -10.68
N GLY A 92 -4.76 -3.48 -9.82
CA GLY A 92 -5.03 -4.14 -8.55
C GLY A 92 -5.80 -3.27 -7.55
N VAL A 93 -6.35 -3.92 -6.53
CA VAL A 93 -7.23 -3.37 -5.46
C VAL A 93 -6.76 -1.98 -5.00
N SER A 94 -7.63 -0.96 -5.06
CA SER A 94 -7.29 0.40 -4.60
C SER A 94 -8.21 0.87 -3.48
N PRO A 95 -7.77 0.79 -2.20
CA PRO A 95 -8.37 1.57 -1.14
C PRO A 95 -7.69 2.95 -1.10
N TYR A 96 -8.49 3.98 -1.27
CA TYR A 96 -8.16 5.35 -0.90
C TYR A 96 -8.34 5.52 0.60
N SER A 97 -7.28 5.95 1.29
CA SER A 97 -7.33 6.43 2.66
C SER A 97 -7.54 7.95 2.62
N PRO A 98 -8.61 8.50 3.19
CA PRO A 98 -8.58 9.87 3.64
C PRO A 98 -7.57 9.96 4.80
N GLY A 99 -6.32 10.32 4.48
CA GLY A 99 -5.23 10.34 5.45
C GLY A 99 -5.51 11.20 6.70
N THR A 100 -4.99 10.76 7.85
CA THR A 100 -5.05 11.49 9.13
C THR A 100 -4.01 12.61 9.24
N LYS A 101 -3.15 12.81 8.23
CA LYS A 101 -2.02 13.75 8.30
C LYS A 101 -1.76 14.44 6.96
N THR A 102 -2.32 15.63 6.79
CA THR A 102 -1.92 16.69 5.84
C THR A 102 -1.90 16.38 4.33
N LYS A 103 -1.86 15.12 3.89
CA LYS A 103 -1.92 14.66 2.50
C LYS A 103 -2.84 13.45 2.41
N ASN A 104 -3.58 13.36 1.31
CA ASN A 104 -4.41 12.20 1.03
C ASN A 104 -3.58 11.17 0.28
N ASP A 105 -3.66 9.90 0.67
CA ASP A 105 -2.93 8.80 0.05
C ASP A 105 -3.87 7.88 -0.75
N ILE A 106 -3.49 7.63 -2.00
CA ILE A 106 -4.06 6.57 -2.82
C ILE A 106 -3.10 5.40 -2.73
N CYS A 107 -3.61 4.27 -2.23
CA CYS A 107 -2.89 3.01 -2.24
C CYS A 107 -3.41 2.12 -3.37
N ILE A 108 -2.51 1.47 -4.10
CA ILE A 108 -2.84 0.47 -5.11
C ILE A 108 -2.06 -0.79 -4.79
N TYR A 109 -2.79 -1.86 -4.50
CA TYR A 109 -2.23 -3.09 -3.95
C TYR A 109 -1.83 -4.07 -5.03
N THR A 110 -0.89 -4.95 -4.66
CA THR A 110 -0.68 -6.24 -5.32
C THR A 110 -0.80 -7.35 -4.28
N ALA A 111 -1.12 -8.57 -4.73
CA ALA A 111 -1.28 -9.72 -3.87
C ALA A 111 0.04 -10.16 -3.21
N SER A 112 1.18 -9.90 -3.84
CA SER A 112 2.49 -10.36 -3.36
C SER A 112 3.64 -9.39 -3.67
N PHE A 113 4.35 -8.93 -2.63
CA PHE A 113 5.61 -8.19 -2.76
C PHE A 113 6.75 -9.06 -3.34
N ALA A 114 6.58 -10.39 -3.39
CA ALA A 114 7.55 -11.29 -4.00
C ALA A 114 7.35 -11.43 -5.51
N ASN A 115 6.21 -10.98 -6.04
CA ASN A 115 5.92 -10.98 -7.48
C ASN A 115 6.38 -9.66 -8.11
N VAL A 116 7.69 -9.55 -8.35
CA VAL A 116 8.29 -8.31 -8.90
C VAL A 116 7.72 -7.94 -10.27
N THR A 117 7.29 -8.92 -11.07
CA THR A 117 6.65 -8.68 -12.37
C THR A 117 5.35 -7.92 -12.20
N GLU A 118 4.45 -8.39 -11.34
CA GLU A 118 3.17 -7.75 -11.04
C GLU A 118 3.35 -6.33 -10.49
N ILE A 119 4.31 -6.15 -9.57
CA ILE A 119 4.63 -4.82 -9.01
C ILE A 119 5.02 -3.83 -10.10
N ARG A 120 5.86 -4.27 -11.05
CA ARG A 120 6.34 -3.44 -12.17
C ARG A 120 5.28 -3.20 -13.23
N GLU A 121 4.45 -4.20 -13.54
CA GLU A 121 3.33 -4.05 -14.46
C GLU A 121 2.31 -3.03 -13.92
N LEU A 122 2.01 -3.11 -12.62
CA LEU A 122 1.19 -2.12 -11.92
C LEU A 122 1.83 -0.72 -11.98
N ARG A 123 3.13 -0.62 -11.71
CA ARG A 123 3.89 0.65 -11.80
C ARG A 123 3.82 1.27 -13.19
N GLN A 124 3.99 0.47 -14.24
CA GLN A 124 3.87 0.92 -15.63
C GLN A 124 2.44 1.35 -15.97
N GLY A 125 1.43 0.67 -15.42
CA GLY A 125 0.03 1.08 -15.50
C GLY A 125 -0.17 2.49 -14.93
N LEU A 126 0.38 2.75 -13.74
CA LEU A 126 0.36 4.09 -13.13
C LEU A 126 1.11 5.13 -13.99
N THR A 127 2.25 4.77 -14.58
CA THR A 127 2.97 5.66 -15.52
C THR A 127 2.10 6.04 -16.72
N ARG A 128 1.36 5.09 -17.32
CA ARG A 128 0.44 5.36 -18.44
C ARG A 128 -0.72 6.26 -18.05
N LEU A 129 -1.10 6.30 -16.77
CA LEU A 129 -2.09 7.23 -16.23
C LEU A 129 -1.52 8.61 -15.87
N GLY A 130 -0.21 8.84 -16.08
CA GLY A 130 0.44 10.12 -15.84
C GLY A 130 1.14 10.25 -14.47
N PHE A 131 1.24 9.17 -13.69
CA PHE A 131 2.03 9.14 -12.44
C PHE A 131 3.49 8.83 -12.77
N THR A 132 4.22 9.83 -13.27
CA THR A 132 5.61 9.69 -13.72
C THR A 132 6.63 10.05 -12.65
N GLU A 133 6.21 10.61 -11.52
CA GLU A 133 7.08 10.84 -10.37
C GLU A 133 7.53 9.51 -9.73
N PRO A 134 8.65 9.51 -8.99
CA PRO A 134 9.03 8.35 -8.18
C PRO A 134 7.93 8.03 -7.16
N LEU A 135 7.53 6.76 -7.12
CA LEU A 135 6.59 6.23 -6.14
C LEU A 135 7.30 5.23 -5.23
N GLU A 136 6.77 5.03 -4.03
CA GLU A 136 7.29 4.03 -3.09
C GLU A 136 6.34 2.84 -3.01
N TYR A 137 6.90 1.64 -3.05
CA TYR A 137 6.16 0.39 -2.81
C TYR A 137 6.43 -0.12 -1.41
N LYS A 138 5.38 -0.30 -0.60
CA LYS A 138 5.48 -0.71 0.80
C LYS A 138 4.76 -2.04 1.05
N PRO A 139 5.47 -3.10 1.47
CA PRO A 139 4.85 -4.34 1.93
C PRO A 139 3.93 -4.10 3.14
N ASP A 140 2.80 -4.80 3.22
CA ASP A 140 1.90 -4.68 4.37
C ASP A 140 2.54 -5.14 5.67
N ALA A 141 3.45 -6.11 5.60
CA ALA A 141 4.24 -6.55 6.75
C ALA A 141 4.96 -5.37 7.44
N PHE A 142 5.44 -4.38 6.67
CA PHE A 142 6.12 -3.19 7.20
C PHE A 142 5.13 -2.32 7.99
N THR A 143 3.96 -2.06 7.40
CA THR A 143 2.87 -1.32 8.05
C THR A 143 2.40 -2.02 9.34
N LEU A 144 2.24 -3.35 9.29
CA LEU A 144 1.70 -4.16 10.38
C LEU A 144 2.61 -4.20 11.62
N VAL A 145 3.93 -4.10 11.44
CA VAL A 145 4.91 -4.09 12.53
C VAL A 145 5.44 -2.70 12.88
N GLY A 146 4.93 -1.65 12.24
CA GLY A 146 5.22 -0.26 12.58
C GLY A 146 6.48 0.32 11.91
N ILE A 147 6.88 -0.18 10.75
CA ILE A 147 7.93 0.45 9.94
C ILE A 147 7.34 1.70 9.26
N TYR A 148 7.71 2.86 9.78
CA TYR A 148 7.39 4.20 9.29
C TYR A 148 8.66 5.06 9.30
N PRO A 149 8.66 6.25 8.67
CA PRO A 149 9.81 7.15 8.70
C PRO A 149 10.27 7.43 10.13
N GLY A 150 11.58 7.31 10.36
CA GLY A 150 12.18 7.50 11.69
C GLY A 150 11.96 6.34 12.68
N ASN A 151 11.56 5.15 12.21
CA ASN A 151 11.49 3.97 13.09
C ASN A 151 12.85 3.64 13.73
N LYS A 152 12.81 3.03 14.91
CA LYS A 152 13.99 2.71 15.72
C LYS A 152 14.97 1.71 15.09
N TRP A 153 14.56 1.01 14.03
CA TRP A 153 15.37 -0.01 13.37
C TRP A 153 16.17 0.54 12.19
N GLY A 154 15.93 1.79 11.78
CA GLY A 154 16.57 2.39 10.60
C GLY A 154 16.16 1.73 9.28
N ILE A 155 15.05 0.98 9.26
CA ILE A 155 14.55 0.30 8.07
C ILE A 155 13.79 1.32 7.20
N PRO A 156 14.11 1.46 5.90
CA PRO A 156 13.31 2.28 4.98
C PRO A 156 11.84 1.85 4.97
N GLU A 157 10.91 2.78 4.78
CA GLU A 157 9.50 2.41 4.78
C GLU A 157 9.01 1.76 3.48
N GLY A 158 9.69 2.05 2.37
CA GLY A 158 9.45 1.45 1.06
C GLY A 158 10.51 0.40 0.73
N LEU A 159 10.08 -0.69 0.10
CA LEU A 159 10.93 -1.75 -0.43
C LEU A 159 11.47 -1.39 -1.82
N TYR A 160 10.67 -0.70 -2.64
CA TYR A 160 11.05 -0.21 -3.95
C TYR A 160 10.74 1.27 -4.09
N VAL A 161 11.58 1.97 -4.86
CA VAL A 161 11.34 3.34 -5.30
C VAL A 161 11.54 3.36 -6.82
N GLU A 162 10.47 3.55 -7.59
CA GLU A 162 10.46 3.56 -9.07
C GLU A 162 9.69 4.75 -9.63
#